data_AF-A0A8X6GRF9-F1
#
_entry.id   AF-A0A8X6GRF9-F1
#
_cell.length_a   1.000
_cell.length_b   1.000
_cell.length_c   1.000
_cell.angle_alpha   90.00
_cell.angle_beta   90.00
_cell.angle_gamma   90.00
#
_symmetry.space_group_name_H-M   'P 1'
#
loop_
_entity.id
_entity.type
_entity.pdbx_description
1 polymer ?
#
loop_
_entity_poly.entity_id
_entity_poly.type
_entity_poly.pdbx_seq_one_letter_code
_entity_poly.pdbx_strand_id
1 'polypeptide(L)'
;MALQSPSQTDSDELNKLKRKRGCLRGAVTKQITKIESAILKPDITVEDLEESIELLTERGEELKLIDSQIESLIQVDQIEVEFESIEEYKEKITRTRFKTRKLIQKISKGSNANNS
;
A
#
# COMPACT_ATOMS: atom_id res chain seq x y z
N MET A 1 -21.69 -19.08 32.98
CA MET A 1 -20.89 -18.73 31.78
C MET A 1 -21.83 -18.10 30.78
N ALA A 2 -21.72 -16.79 30.54
CA ALA A 2 -22.52 -16.13 29.52
C ALA A 2 -21.99 -16.53 28.14
N LEU A 3 -22.84 -17.16 27.33
CA LEU A 3 -22.59 -17.42 25.92
C LEU A 3 -22.60 -16.08 25.20
N GLN A 4 -21.43 -15.59 24.76
CA GLN A 4 -21.39 -14.49 23.80
C GLN A 4 -22.00 -14.97 22.49
N SER A 5 -23.06 -14.29 22.05
CA SER A 5 -23.75 -14.56 20.80
C SER A 5 -22.81 -14.36 19.60
N PRO A 6 -22.79 -15.24 18.59
CA PRO A 6 -21.90 -15.15 17.42
C PRO A 6 -21.88 -13.78 16.73
N SER A 7 -23.00 -13.06 16.75
CA SER A 7 -23.21 -11.75 16.13
C SER A 7 -22.35 -10.60 16.70
N GLN A 8 -21.83 -10.69 17.91
CA GLN A 8 -21.10 -9.59 18.55
C GLN A 8 -19.59 -9.62 18.22
N THR A 9 -19.05 -10.83 18.06
CA THR A 9 -17.64 -11.09 17.78
C THR A 9 -17.22 -10.59 16.39
N ASP A 10 -18.05 -10.83 15.38
CA ASP A 10 -17.79 -10.42 13.99
C ASP A 10 -17.77 -8.89 13.85
N SER A 11 -18.60 -8.19 14.62
CA SER A 11 -18.64 -6.72 14.65
C SER A 11 -17.37 -6.12 15.27
N ASP A 12 -16.88 -6.70 16.36
CA ASP A 12 -15.65 -6.25 17.02
C ASP A 12 -14.40 -6.55 16.17
N GLU A 13 -14.38 -7.71 15.48
CA GLU A 13 -13.32 -8.07 14.55
C GLU A 13 -13.28 -7.14 13.34
N LEU A 14 -14.42 -6.87 12.71
CA LEU A 14 -14.52 -5.93 11.60
C LEU A 14 -14.02 -4.52 12.00
N ASN A 15 -14.40 -4.04 13.19
CA ASN A 15 -13.92 -2.75 13.71
C ASN A 15 -12.41 -2.74 13.91
N LYS A 16 -11.84 -3.81 14.47
CA LYS A 16 -10.39 -3.96 14.64
C LYS A 16 -9.66 -3.95 13.30
N LEU A 17 -10.18 -4.65 12.29
CA LEU A 17 -9.61 -4.68 10.94
C LEU A 17 -9.68 -3.31 10.26
N LYS A 18 -10.82 -2.61 10.33
CA LYS A 18 -10.97 -1.24 9.79
C LYS A 18 -9.98 -0.27 10.43
N ARG A 19 -9.71 -0.39 11.73
CA ARG A 19 -8.67 0.41 12.43
C ARG A 19 -7.26 0.09 11.94
N LYS A 20 -6.90 -1.20 11.85
CA LYS A 20 -5.59 -1.63 11.31
C LYS A 20 -5.38 -1.13 9.89
N ARG A 21 -6.40 -1.30 9.03
CA ARG A 21 -6.42 -0.77 7.66
C ARG A 21 -6.14 0.72 7.62
N GLY A 22 -6.80 1.51 8.47
CA GLY A 22 -6.58 2.95 8.56
C GLY A 22 -5.14 3.30 8.90
N CYS A 23 -4.54 2.64 9.89
CA CYS A 23 -3.14 2.83 10.26
C CYS A 23 -2.19 2.47 9.10
N LEU A 24 -2.42 1.34 8.45
CA LEU A 24 -1.59 0.85 7.35
C LEU A 24 -1.70 1.74 6.11
N ARG A 25 -2.90 2.18 5.75
CA ARG A 25 -3.12 3.19 4.69
C ARG A 25 -2.38 4.49 5.00
N GLY A 26 -2.38 4.92 6.25
CA GLY A 26 -1.56 6.05 6.69
C GLY A 26 -0.06 5.82 6.48
N ALA A 27 0.45 4.63 6.78
CA ALA A 27 1.85 4.26 6.53
C ALA A 27 2.20 4.19 5.03
N VAL A 28 1.31 3.61 4.22
CA VAL A 28 1.43 3.56 2.75
C VAL A 28 1.49 4.97 2.17
N THR A 29 0.55 5.85 2.54
CA THR A 29 0.53 7.25 2.08
C THR A 29 1.82 7.98 2.43
N LYS A 30 2.33 7.82 3.67
CA LYS A 30 3.62 8.38 4.08
C LYS A 30 4.77 7.85 3.21
N GLN A 31 4.79 6.55 2.90
CA GLN A 31 5.82 5.96 2.04
C GLN A 31 5.74 6.49 0.61
N ILE A 32 4.53 6.64 0.06
CA ILE A 32 4.32 7.25 -1.26
C ILE A 32 4.87 8.68 -1.28
N THR A 33 4.51 9.51 -0.30
CA THR A 33 5.02 10.89 -0.22
C THR A 33 6.54 10.95 -0.09
N LYS A 34 7.15 10.02 0.68
CA LYS A 34 8.61 9.91 0.78
C LYS A 34 9.24 9.60 -0.57
N ILE A 35 8.69 8.63 -1.31
CA ILE A 35 9.16 8.28 -2.65
C ILE A 35 9.02 9.47 -3.60
N GLU A 36 7.84 10.10 -3.64
CA GLU A 36 7.57 11.25 -4.51
C GLU A 36 8.49 12.45 -4.21
N SER A 37 8.91 12.61 -2.96
CA SER A 37 9.90 13.62 -2.58
C SER A 37 11.33 13.19 -2.93
N ALA A 38 11.66 11.91 -2.74
CA ALA A 38 12.97 11.35 -3.01
C ALA A 38 13.33 11.40 -4.50
N ILE A 39 12.39 11.12 -5.39
CA ILE A 39 12.62 11.17 -6.85
C ILE A 39 12.95 12.57 -7.38
N LEU A 40 12.67 13.62 -6.61
CA LEU A 40 13.00 15.01 -6.96
C LEU A 40 14.41 15.41 -6.50
N LYS A 41 15.05 14.58 -5.67
CA LYS A 41 16.39 14.87 -5.15
C LYS A 41 17.46 14.49 -6.18
N PRO A 42 18.47 15.35 -6.41
CA PRO A 42 19.51 15.10 -7.39
C PRO A 42 20.50 14.01 -6.98
N ASP A 43 20.59 13.70 -5.67
CA ASP A 43 21.52 12.77 -5.04
C ASP A 43 20.89 11.40 -4.72
N ILE A 44 19.64 11.16 -5.15
CA ILE A 44 18.96 9.91 -4.87
C ILE A 44 19.64 8.72 -5.57
N THR A 45 19.93 7.67 -4.82
CA THR A 45 20.59 6.47 -5.37
C THR A 45 19.58 5.44 -5.86
N VAL A 46 20.03 4.50 -6.69
CA VAL A 46 19.20 3.36 -7.10
C VAL A 46 18.81 2.51 -5.89
N GLU A 47 19.74 2.29 -4.95
CA GLU A 47 19.53 1.52 -3.73
C GLU A 47 18.41 2.12 -2.86
N ASP A 48 18.42 3.44 -2.64
CA ASP A 48 17.37 4.14 -1.88
C ASP A 48 15.97 3.95 -2.50
N LEU A 49 15.91 3.96 -3.84
CA LEU A 49 14.68 3.80 -4.60
C LEU A 49 14.19 2.34 -4.57
N GLU A 50 15.10 1.38 -4.64
CA GLU A 50 14.80 -0.06 -4.55
C GLU A 50 14.28 -0.42 -3.16
N GLU A 51 14.98 -0.01 -2.09
CA GLU A 51 14.51 -0.19 -0.71
C GLU A 51 13.11 0.41 -0.53
N SER A 52 12.91 1.63 -1.04
CA SER A 52 11.63 2.31 -0.91
C SER A 52 10.48 1.59 -1.64
N ILE A 53 10.74 0.97 -2.79
CA ILE A 53 9.76 0.15 -3.53
C ILE A 53 9.47 -1.15 -2.79
N GLU A 54 10.49 -1.80 -2.22
CA GLU A 54 10.34 -3.04 -1.47
C GLU A 54 9.39 -2.82 -0.29
N LEU A 55 9.66 -1.79 0.52
CA LEU A 55 8.82 -1.38 1.65
C LEU A 55 7.40 -0.96 1.22
N LEU A 56 7.24 -0.34 0.05
CA LEU A 56 5.91 0.01 -0.47
C LEU A 56 5.16 -1.25 -0.95
N THR A 57 5.88 -2.24 -1.47
CA THR A 57 5.32 -3.52 -1.94
C THR A 57 4.82 -4.33 -0.76
N GLU A 58 5.66 -4.54 0.26
CA GLU A 58 5.31 -5.30 1.46
C GLU A 58 4.07 -4.73 2.16
N ARG A 59 4.04 -3.40 2.38
CA ARG A 59 2.86 -2.73 2.97
C ARG A 59 1.61 -2.83 2.09
N GLY A 60 1.78 -2.86 0.76
CA GLY A 60 0.69 -3.05 -0.17
C GLY A 60 0.10 -4.47 -0.10
N GLU A 61 0.94 -5.47 0.11
CA GLU A 61 0.52 -6.86 0.29
C GLU A 61 -0.19 -7.07 1.64
N GLU A 62 0.35 -6.47 2.72
CA GLU A 62 -0.32 -6.46 4.02
C GLU A 62 -1.69 -5.75 3.94
N LEU A 63 -1.78 -4.66 3.19
CA LEU A 63 -3.04 -3.94 2.99
C LEU A 63 -4.06 -4.79 2.24
N LYS A 64 -3.63 -5.48 1.18
CA LYS A 64 -4.47 -6.42 0.43
C LYS A 64 -5.01 -7.53 1.33
N LEU A 65 -4.19 -8.07 2.24
CA LEU A 65 -4.61 -9.11 3.17
C LEU A 65 -5.72 -8.60 4.11
N ILE A 66 -5.54 -7.41 4.68
CA ILE A 66 -6.55 -6.80 5.56
C ILE A 66 -7.83 -6.47 4.78
N ASP A 67 -7.70 -5.98 3.55
CA ASP A 67 -8.85 -5.68 2.69
C ASP A 67 -9.67 -6.94 2.38
N SER A 68 -9.04 -8.07 2.06
CA SER A 68 -9.74 -9.35 1.86
C SER A 68 -10.40 -9.88 3.14
N GLN A 69 -9.80 -9.66 4.31
CA GLN A 69 -10.44 -10.01 5.59
C GLN A 69 -11.68 -9.15 5.86
N ILE A 70 -11.62 -7.86 5.57
CA ILE A 70 -12.78 -6.96 5.68
C ILE A 70 -13.88 -7.36 4.71
N GLU A 71 -13.54 -7.66 3.45
CA GLU A 71 -14.50 -8.08 2.42
C GLU A 71 -15.33 -9.30 2.86
N SER A 72 -14.73 -10.23 3.61
CA SER A 72 -15.43 -11.42 4.13
C SER A 72 -16.42 -11.14 5.28
N LEU A 73 -16.36 -9.95 5.88
CA LEU A 73 -17.12 -9.58 7.09
C LEU A 73 -18.10 -8.41 6.88
N ILE A 74 -17.97 -7.67 5.77
CA ILE A 74 -18.86 -6.54 5.47
C ILE A 74 -20.22 -7.02 4.93
N GLN A 75 -21.23 -6.18 5.11
CA GLN A 75 -22.56 -6.39 4.55
C GLN A 75 -22.58 -6.01 3.06
N VAL A 76 -23.51 -6.60 2.31
CA VAL A 76 -23.62 -6.46 0.84
C VAL A 76 -23.78 -5.00 0.42
N ASP A 77 -24.51 -4.20 1.20
CA ASP A 77 -24.74 -2.77 0.96
C ASP A 77 -23.48 -1.91 1.13
N GLN A 78 -22.42 -2.43 1.76
CA GLN A 78 -21.14 -1.73 1.93
C GLN A 78 -20.08 -2.13 0.88
N ILE A 79 -20.33 -3.17 0.07
CA ILE A 79 -19.34 -3.72 -0.85
C ILE A 79 -18.86 -2.68 -1.86
N GLU A 80 -19.77 -1.92 -2.48
CA GLU A 80 -19.41 -0.95 -3.52
C GLU A 80 -18.47 0.14 -2.98
N VAL A 81 -18.81 0.73 -1.84
CA VAL A 81 -18.00 1.78 -1.19
C VAL A 81 -16.63 1.25 -0.77
N GLU A 82 -16.58 0.04 -0.23
CA GLU A 82 -15.33 -0.58 0.19
C GLU A 82 -14.46 -0.94 -1.01
N PHE A 83 -15.05 -1.48 -2.09
CA PHE A 83 -14.35 -1.83 -3.32
C PHE A 83 -13.71 -0.60 -4.00
N GLU A 84 -14.46 0.50 -4.15
CA GLU A 84 -13.93 1.76 -4.69
C GLU A 84 -12.73 2.25 -3.87
N SER A 85 -12.85 2.18 -2.53
CA SER A 85 -11.77 2.61 -1.63
C SER A 85 -10.52 1.72 -1.73
N ILE A 86 -10.69 0.42 -1.95
CA ILE A 86 -9.59 -0.53 -2.14
C ILE A 86 -8.87 -0.26 -3.46
N GLU A 87 -9.62 -0.14 -4.57
CA GLU A 87 -9.03 0.10 -5.89
C GLU A 87 -8.30 1.44 -5.95
N GLU A 88 -8.78 2.50 -5.29
CA GLU A 88 -8.08 3.79 -5.21
C GLU A 88 -6.69 3.66 -4.59
N TYR A 89 -6.55 2.92 -3.48
CA TYR A 89 -5.26 2.71 -2.82
C TYR A 89 -4.35 1.79 -3.63
N LYS A 90 -4.89 0.74 -4.23
CA LYS A 90 -4.15 -0.16 -5.12
C LYS A 90 -3.61 0.57 -6.34
N GLU A 91 -4.40 1.48 -6.92
CA GLU A 91 -3.97 2.32 -8.03
C GLU A 91 -2.84 3.26 -7.62
N LYS A 92 -2.95 3.94 -6.47
CA LYS A 92 -1.89 4.81 -5.92
C LYS A 92 -0.57 4.04 -5.75
N ILE A 93 -0.61 2.87 -5.10
CA ILE A 93 0.56 2.01 -4.91
C ILE A 93 1.18 1.61 -6.26
N THR A 94 0.34 1.16 -7.21
CA THR A 94 0.78 0.69 -8.52
C THR A 94 1.43 1.82 -9.33
N ARG A 95 0.80 3.00 -9.39
CA ARG A 95 1.33 4.17 -10.09
C ARG A 95 2.67 4.61 -9.51
N THR A 96 2.79 4.66 -8.19
CA THR A 96 4.04 5.04 -7.53
C THR A 96 5.15 4.04 -7.83
N ARG A 97 4.91 2.73 -7.65
CA ARG A 97 5.88 1.67 -7.98
C ARG A 97 6.33 1.76 -9.44
N PHE A 98 5.40 1.96 -10.37
CA PHE A 98 5.72 2.07 -11.79
C PHE A 98 6.63 3.26 -12.09
N LYS A 99 6.30 4.46 -11.57
CA LYS A 99 7.13 5.66 -11.73
C LYS A 99 8.55 5.44 -11.19
N THR A 100 8.66 4.88 -9.99
CA THR A 100 9.95 4.65 -9.34
C THR A 100 10.81 3.63 -10.10
N ARG A 101 10.22 2.51 -10.55
CA ARG A 101 10.93 1.53 -11.40
C ARG A 101 11.43 2.15 -12.71
N LYS A 102 10.60 2.99 -13.34
CA LYS A 102 11.00 3.69 -14.57
C LYS A 102 12.18 4.63 -14.32
N LEU A 103 12.26 5.27 -13.15
CA LEU A 103 13.39 6.12 -12.77
C LEU A 103 14.66 5.28 -12.55
N ILE A 104 14.57 4.18 -11.79
CA ILE A 104 15.70 3.25 -11.59
C ILE A 104 16.29 2.81 -12.92
N GLN A 105 15.44 2.41 -13.87
CA GLN A 105 15.88 2.01 -15.22
C GLN A 105 16.56 3.14 -16.00
N LYS A 106 16.17 4.40 -15.78
CA LYS A 106 16.82 5.54 -16.43
C LYS A 106 18.19 5.82 -15.83
N ILE A 107 18.31 5.79 -14.50
CA ILE A 107 19.57 6.01 -13.80
C ILE A 107 20.56 4.91 -14.19
N SER A 108 20.17 3.63 -14.13
CA SER A 108 21.05 2.52 -14.46
C SER A 108 21.50 2.50 -15.93
N LYS A 109 20.63 2.89 -16.87
CA LYS A 109 21.01 3.05 -18.28
C LYS A 109 21.92 4.26 -18.53
N GLY A 110 21.68 5.37 -17.84
CA GLY A 110 22.53 6.56 -17.91
C GLY A 110 23.96 6.30 -17.43
N SER A 111 24.12 5.48 -16.39
CA SER A 111 25.44 5.07 -15.90
C SER A 111 26.24 4.22 -16.89
N ASN A 112 25.57 3.43 -17.75
CA ASN A 112 26.25 2.58 -18.75
C ASN A 112 26.66 3.32 -20.04
N ALA A 113 26.07 4.48 -20.35
CA ALA A 113 26.36 5.21 -21.58
C ALA A 113 27.62 6.10 -21.51
N ASN A 114 28.13 6.38 -20.31
CA ASN A 114 29.29 7.26 -20.09
C ASN A 114 30.63 6.51 -19.95
N ASN A 115 30.64 5.21 -20.24
CA ASN A 115 31.82 4.34 -20.06
C ASN A 115 32.17 3.55 -21.34
N SER A 116 31.89 4.11 -22.52
CA SER A 116 32.26 3.54 -23.83
C SER A 116 32.90 4.59 -24.73
#